data_AF-A0A059AII5-F1
#
_entry.id   AF-A0A059AII5-F1
#
_cell.length_a   1.000
_cell.length_b   1.000
_cell.length_c   1.000
_cell.angle_alpha   90.00
_cell.angle_beta   90.00
_cell.angle_gamma   90.00
#
_symmetry.space_group_name_H-M   'P 1'
#
loop_
_entity.id
_entity.type
_entity.pdbx_description
1 polymer ?
#
loop_
_entity_poly.entity_id
_entity_poly.type
_entity_poly.pdbx_seq_one_letter_code
_entity_poly.pdbx_strand_id
1 'polypeptide(L)' 'MSWQTYVDDHLMCDIDGHHLAAAAIVGHDGSVWAQSSAFPQ' A
#
# COMPACT_ATOMS: atom_id res chain seq x y z
N MET A 1 -11.00 -8.77 -6.33
CA MET A 1 -10.01 -8.17 -5.43
C MET A 1 -9.08 -7.30 -6.26
N SER A 2 -9.00 -6.00 -5.99
CA SER A 2 -8.09 -5.08 -6.68
C SER A 2 -6.78 -4.98 -5.89
N TRP A 3 -5.68 -4.57 -6.55
CA TRP A 3 -4.42 -4.29 -5.86
C TRP A 3 -4.55 -3.16 -4.83
N GLN A 4 -5.46 -2.20 -5.05
CA GLN A 4 -5.74 -1.13 -4.11
C GLN A 4 -6.32 -1.66 -2.79
N THR A 5 -7.30 -2.57 -2.84
CA THR A 5 -7.84 -3.22 -1.64
C THR A 5 -6.76 -3.99 -0.88
N TYR A 6 -5.76 -4.53 -1.57
CA TYR A 6 -4.64 -5.18 -0.89
C TYR A 6 -3.76 -4.18 -0.13
N VAL A 7 -3.45 -3.02 -0.74
CA VAL A 7 -2.71 -1.97 -0.06
C VAL A 7 -3.49 -1.44 1.14
N ASP A 8 -4.77 -1.12 0.96
CA ASP A 8 -5.60 -0.50 1.98
C ASP A 8 -5.87 -1.47 3.14
N ASP A 9 -6.27 -2.71 2.85
CA ASP A 9 -6.75 -3.63 3.90
C ASP A 9 -5.66 -4.54 4.47
N HIS A 10 -4.58 -4.80 3.73
CA HIS A 10 -3.55 -5.78 4.14
C HIS A 10 -2.19 -5.15 4.44
N LEU A 11 -1.80 -4.08 3.74
CA LEU A 11 -0.54 -3.39 4.02
C LEU A 11 -0.72 -2.24 5.00
N MET A 12 -1.81 -1.48 4.86
CA MET A 12 -2.16 -0.35 5.72
C MET A 12 -3.08 -0.75 6.88
N CYS A 13 -3.02 -2.00 7.33
CA CYS A 13 -3.80 -2.48 8.47
C CYS A 13 -3.22 -2.01 9.82
N ASP A 14 -4.05 -2.02 10.85
CA ASP A 14 -3.60 -1.78 12.22
C ASP A 14 -2.81 -2.98 12.74
N ILE A 15 -1.66 -2.70 13.33
CA ILE A 15 -0.78 -3.66 13.97
C ILE A 15 -0.51 -3.12 15.38
N ASP A 16 -1.29 -3.61 16.35
CA ASP A 16 -1.20 -3.24 17.75
C ASP A 16 -1.26 -1.70 17.98
N GLY A 17 -2.19 -1.02 17.29
CA GLY A 17 -2.35 0.45 17.36
C GLY A 17 -1.39 1.23 16.49
N HIS A 18 -0.54 0.56 15.71
CA HIS A 18 0.39 1.16 14.77
C HIS A 18 0.02 0.84 13.33
N HIS A 19 0.40 1.72 12.41
CA HIS A 19 0.20 1.53 10.97
C HIS A 19 1.47 1.91 10.23
N LEU A 20 1.66 1.36 9.04
CA LEU A 20 2.71 1.84 8.14
C LEU A 20 2.48 3.31 7.79
N ALA A 21 3.56 4.10 7.69
CA ALA A 21 3.47 5.49 7.28
C ALA A 21 3.06 5.62 5.80
N ALA A 22 3.48 4.67 4.96
CA ALA A 22 3.09 4.52 3.56
C ALA A 22 3.38 3.11 3.06
N ALA A 23 2.66 2.66 2.02
CA ALA A 23 2.87 1.39 1.33
C ALA A 23 2.54 1.50 -0.17
N ALA A 24 3.15 0.66 -1.00
CA ALA A 24 2.83 0.53 -2.42
C ALA A 24 3.16 -0.88 -2.95
N ILE A 25 2.47 -1.26 -4.01
CA ILE A 25 2.77 -2.45 -4.82
C ILE A 25 3.26 -1.96 -6.18
N VAL A 26 4.52 -2.28 -6.47
CA VAL A 26 5.21 -1.85 -7.69
C VAL A 26 5.60 -3.09 -8.49
N GLY A 27 5.24 -3.12 -9.77
CA GLY A 27 5.68 -4.15 -10.69
C GLY A 27 7.20 -4.12 -10.86
N HIS A 28 7.80 -5.26 -11.23
CA HIS A 28 9.24 -5.32 -11.49
C HIS A 28 9.69 -4.44 -12.67
N ASP A 29 8.75 -3.96 -13.49
CA ASP A 29 8.93 -2.97 -14.55
C ASP A 29 8.96 -1.52 -14.03
N GLY A 30 8.72 -1.30 -12.74
CA GLY A 30 8.63 0.02 -12.10
C GLY A 30 7.23 0.63 -12.13
N SER A 31 6.23 -0.04 -12.71
CA SER A 31 4.85 0.45 -12.76
C SER A 31 4.19 0.36 -11.39
N VAL A 32 3.59 1.44 -10.91
CA VAL A 32 2.81 1.44 -9.65
C VAL A 32 1.45 0.80 -9.93
N TRP A 33 1.16 -0.33 -9.28
CA TRP A 33 -0.13 -1.02 -9.41
C TRP A 33 -1.15 -0.56 -8.37
N ALA A 34 -0.67 -0.18 -7.18
CA ALA A 34 -1.46 0.43 -6.12
C ALA A 34 -0.53 1.12 -5.11
N GLN A 35 -1.03 2.17 -4.46
CA GLN A 35 -0.28 2.90 -3.42
C GLN A 35 -1.22 3.48 -2.37
N SER A 36 -0.71 3.64 -1.16
CA SER A 36 -1.39 4.39 -0.10
C SER A 36 -1.36 5.89 -0.42
N SER A 37 -2.31 6.66 0.11
CA SER A 37 -2.39 8.11 -0.09
C SER A 37 -1.17 8.89 0.43
N ALA A 38 -0.45 8.33 1.41
CA ALA A 38 0.76 8.92 1.99
C ALA A 38 2.06 8.51 1.27
N PHE A 39 1.97 7.72 0.19
CA PHE A 39 3.16 7.28 -0.54
C PHE A 39 3.86 8.47 -1.23
N PRO A 40 5.19 8.61 -1.10
CA PRO A 40 5.95 9.69 -1.73
C PRO A 40 5.80 9.69 -3.26
N GLN A 41 5.86 10.90 -3.86
CA GLN A 41 5.90 11.08 -5.32
C GLN A 41 7.32 11.01 -5.88
#